data_AF-S4NWK5-F1
#
_entry.id   AF-S4NWK5-F1
#
_cell.length_a   1.000
_cell.length_b   1.000
_cell.length_c   1.000
_cell.angle_alpha   90.00
_cell.angle_beta   90.00
_cell.angle_gamma   90.00
#
_symmetry.space_group_name_H-M   'P 1'
#
loop_
_entity.id
_entity.type
_entity.pdbx_description
1 polymer ?
#
loop_
_entity_poly.entity_id
_entity_poly.type
_entity_poly.pdbx_seq_one_letter_code
_entity_poly.pdbx_strand_id
1 'polypeptide(L)'
;MEALQGTWDGEKREVSVHAVSLTQLDNGAKIPPSGWKCSQCDLTTNLWLNLTDGSILCGRRFFDGSGGNDHAVEHYRKTGYPLAVKLGTITAEGKGDVYSYAEDDMVEDPYLAEHLKHFGINVQQLQKTEKSMVELELELNRRTGEWNTLQESGTELRPLHGPALTGLNNLGNSCYINSVVQVLFRMPDFVRRYVEGAPEIFSTFPEDPAN
;
A
#
# COMPACT_ATOMS: atom_id res chain seq x y z
N MET A 1 21.38 -20.60 6.98
CA MET A 1 20.86 -20.81 5.62
C MET A 1 19.45 -20.23 5.56
N GLU A 2 19.24 -18.92 5.70
CA GLU A 2 19.82 -17.84 4.88
C GLU A 2 19.39 -17.94 3.40
N ALA A 3 18.13 -18.33 3.16
CA ALA A 3 17.60 -18.48 1.81
C ALA A 3 16.08 -18.20 1.70
N LEU A 4 15.54 -17.28 2.52
CA LEU A 4 14.16 -16.77 2.35
C LEU A 4 14.09 -15.24 2.39
N GLN A 5 15.24 -14.58 2.39
CA GLN A 5 15.36 -13.13 2.36
C GLN A 5 15.66 -12.74 0.90
N GLY A 6 14.61 -12.54 0.09
CA GLY A 6 14.81 -11.96 -1.25
C GLY A 6 13.91 -12.37 -2.40
N THR A 7 12.72 -12.96 -2.21
CA THR A 7 11.89 -13.31 -3.38
C THR A 7 10.44 -12.84 -3.39
N TRP A 8 9.94 -12.15 -2.37
CA TRP A 8 8.60 -11.52 -2.41
C TRP A 8 8.56 -10.26 -1.54
N ASP A 9 9.54 -9.37 -1.71
CA ASP A 9 9.54 -8.07 -1.04
C ASP A 9 8.84 -7.06 -1.96
N GLY A 10 7.83 -6.37 -1.43
CA GLY A 10 7.22 -5.22 -2.11
C GLY A 10 8.30 -4.22 -2.51
N GLU A 11 8.03 -3.42 -3.53
CA GLU A 11 8.99 -2.53 -4.19
C GLU A 11 10.05 -1.95 -3.24
N LYS A 12 11.32 -2.12 -3.62
CA LYS A 12 12.44 -1.47 -2.94
C LYS A 12 12.17 0.03 -2.94
N ARG A 13 11.84 0.57 -1.77
CA ARG A 13 11.56 2.01 -1.61
C ARG A 13 12.72 2.82 -2.12
N GLU A 14 12.41 3.88 -2.86
CA GLU A 14 13.42 4.83 -3.30
C GLU A 14 13.85 5.71 -2.12
N VAL A 15 15.13 6.10 -2.11
CA VAL A 15 15.63 7.05 -1.13
C VAL A 15 15.04 8.42 -1.44
N SER A 16 14.41 9.05 -0.45
CA SER A 16 13.81 10.37 -0.68
C SER A 16 14.85 11.39 -1.10
N VAL A 17 14.51 12.19 -2.11
CA VAL A 17 15.32 13.34 -2.53
C VAL A 17 15.50 14.38 -1.41
N HIS A 18 14.61 14.36 -0.41
CA HIS A 18 14.64 15.27 0.73
C HIS A 18 15.46 14.75 1.91
N ALA A 19 15.87 13.48 1.92
CA ALA A 19 16.55 12.87 3.08
C ALA A 19 17.88 13.56 3.42
N VAL A 20 18.69 13.89 2.41
CA VAL A 20 20.02 14.49 2.62
C VAL A 20 19.95 15.98 3.00
N SER A 21 19.01 16.71 2.39
CA SER A 21 18.88 18.17 2.57
C SER A 21 17.78 18.56 3.54
N LEU A 22 17.30 17.63 4.36
CA LEU A 22 16.22 17.89 5.29
C LEU A 22 16.68 18.91 6.33
N THR A 23 15.99 20.05 6.38
CA THR A 23 16.25 21.06 7.41
C THR A 23 15.40 20.74 8.64
N GLN A 24 16.04 20.51 9.78
CA GLN A 24 15.34 20.35 11.06
C GLN A 24 15.36 21.66 11.84
N LEU A 25 14.21 22.08 12.36
CA LEU A 25 14.07 23.34 13.08
C LEU A 25 14.59 23.23 14.52
N ASP A 26 15.29 24.25 14.98
CA ASP A 26 15.70 24.42 16.38
C ASP A 26 14.59 25.09 17.21
N ASN A 27 13.41 24.46 17.24
CA ASN A 27 12.23 24.96 17.97
C ASN A 27 12.11 24.41 19.40
N GLY A 28 13.10 23.64 19.86
CA GLY A 28 13.13 23.05 21.21
C GLY A 28 12.25 21.80 21.38
N ALA A 29 11.66 21.25 20.31
CA ALA A 29 10.85 20.05 20.38
C ALA A 29 11.64 18.85 20.93
N LYS A 30 11.10 18.19 21.95
CA LYS A 30 11.60 16.93 22.50
C LYS A 30 10.47 15.92 22.59
N ILE A 31 10.72 14.74 22.03
CA ILE A 31 9.69 13.72 21.86
C ILE A 31 9.93 12.62 22.90
N PRO A 32 8.93 12.31 23.75
CA PRO A 32 9.08 11.22 24.72
C PRO A 32 9.23 9.88 24.00
N PRO A 33 9.79 8.84 24.65
CA PRO A 33 9.96 7.53 24.04
C PRO A 33 8.65 6.74 23.87
N SER A 34 7.56 7.17 24.51
CA SER A 34 6.24 6.53 24.45
C SER A 34 5.13 7.48 24.89
N GLY A 35 3.88 7.03 24.80
CA GLY A 35 2.70 7.81 25.24
C GLY A 35 2.31 8.93 24.27
N TRP A 36 2.64 8.78 22.99
CA TRP A 36 2.34 9.77 21.97
C TRP A 36 0.84 9.94 21.74
N LYS A 37 0.47 11.16 21.38
CA LYS A 37 -0.89 11.56 21.04
C LYS A 37 -0.82 12.57 19.90
N CYS A 38 -1.80 12.52 19.00
CA CYS A 38 -1.97 13.57 18.00
C CYS A 38 -2.12 14.95 18.68
N SER A 39 -1.42 15.96 18.18
CA SER A 39 -1.51 17.32 18.75
C SER A 39 -2.86 18.02 18.48
N GLN A 40 -3.67 17.51 17.56
CA GLN A 40 -4.95 18.12 17.14
C GLN A 40 -6.20 17.28 17.48
N CYS A 41 -6.05 16.03 17.94
CA CYS A 41 -7.18 15.20 18.36
C CYS A 41 -6.79 14.15 19.39
N ASP A 42 -7.73 13.27 19.75
CA ASP A 42 -7.53 12.28 20.82
C ASP A 42 -6.88 10.96 20.39
N LEU A 43 -6.47 10.83 19.13
CA LEU A 43 -5.85 9.60 18.62
C LEU A 43 -4.45 9.38 19.22
N THR A 44 -4.21 8.14 19.65
CA THR A 44 -2.94 7.65 20.21
C THR A 44 -2.27 6.59 19.33
N THR A 45 -2.86 6.25 18.20
CA THR A 45 -2.38 5.26 17.22
C THR A 45 -2.33 5.88 15.83
N ASN A 46 -1.60 5.24 14.90
CA ASN A 46 -1.37 5.74 13.54
C ASN A 46 -0.84 7.19 13.54
N LEU A 47 0.20 7.40 14.36
CA LEU A 47 0.81 8.70 14.57
C LEU A 47 2.08 8.83 13.74
N TRP A 48 2.20 10.00 13.11
CA TRP A 48 3.30 10.39 12.24
C TRP A 48 4.02 11.57 12.86
N LEU A 49 5.33 11.43 12.99
CA LEU A 49 6.24 12.48 13.46
C LEU A 49 6.82 13.18 12.24
N ASN A 50 6.55 14.47 12.08
CA ASN A 50 7.21 15.26 11.03
C ASN A 50 8.69 15.48 11.38
N LEU A 51 9.59 15.13 10.47
CA LEU A 51 11.03 15.15 10.71
C LEU A 51 11.63 16.57 10.66
N THR A 52 10.89 17.58 10.20
CA THR A 52 11.34 18.97 10.14
C THR A 52 11.10 19.71 11.47
N ASP A 53 9.90 19.61 12.04
CA ASP A 53 9.51 20.44 13.19
C ASP A 53 9.15 19.64 14.46
N GLY A 54 9.11 18.32 14.39
CA GLY A 54 8.79 17.45 15.51
C GLY A 54 7.30 17.35 15.84
N SER A 55 6.41 17.81 14.95
CA SER A 55 4.97 17.68 15.16
C SER A 55 4.51 16.22 15.09
N ILE A 56 3.70 15.79 16.09
CA ILE A 56 3.07 14.46 16.12
C ILE A 56 1.60 14.60 15.73
N LEU A 57 1.21 13.95 14.64
CA LEU A 57 -0.12 14.10 14.04
C LEU A 57 -0.65 12.76 13.55
N CYS A 58 -1.97 12.58 13.57
CA CYS A 58 -2.58 11.35 13.07
C CYS A 58 -2.57 11.27 11.54
N GLY A 59 -2.50 10.03 11.04
CA GLY A 59 -2.44 9.71 9.61
C GLY A 59 -3.74 9.96 8.85
N ARG A 60 -3.79 9.43 7.62
CA ARG A 60 -4.93 9.62 6.71
C ARG A 60 -6.19 8.88 7.19
N ARG A 61 -7.36 9.43 6.85
CA ARG A 61 -8.65 8.76 7.06
C ARG A 61 -8.92 7.75 5.95
N PHE A 62 -9.35 6.54 6.31
CA PHE A 62 -9.77 5.52 5.35
C PHE A 62 -11.25 5.67 4.97
N PHE A 63 -11.64 5.10 3.83
CA PHE A 63 -13.01 5.19 3.29
C PHE A 63 -14.07 4.50 4.17
N ASP A 64 -13.65 3.52 4.97
CA ASP A 64 -14.50 2.79 5.91
C ASP A 64 -14.70 3.54 7.24
N GLY A 65 -14.15 4.75 7.35
CA GLY A 65 -14.23 5.59 8.55
C GLY A 65 -13.15 5.28 9.60
N SER A 66 -12.30 4.27 9.38
CA SER A 66 -11.15 3.96 10.24
C SER A 66 -9.91 4.79 9.86
N GLY A 67 -8.81 4.63 10.60
CA GLY A 67 -7.54 5.33 10.33
C GLY A 67 -7.35 6.58 11.19
N GLY A 68 -6.85 7.65 10.59
CA GLY A 68 -6.66 8.96 11.24
C GLY A 68 -7.65 10.02 10.77
N ASN A 69 -7.34 11.29 11.07
CA ASN A 69 -8.17 12.45 10.75
C ASN A 69 -7.44 13.44 9.81
N ASP A 70 -6.49 12.96 9.02
CA ASP A 70 -5.75 13.74 8.01
C ASP A 70 -4.85 14.88 8.56
N HIS A 71 -4.67 15.01 9.88
CA HIS A 71 -3.91 16.11 10.46
C HIS A 71 -2.45 16.18 9.99
N ALA A 72 -1.79 15.04 9.75
CA ALA A 72 -0.41 15.01 9.28
C ALA A 72 -0.28 15.56 7.84
N VAL A 73 -1.20 15.19 6.93
CA VAL A 73 -1.21 15.73 5.56
C VAL A 73 -1.66 17.19 5.53
N GLU A 74 -2.58 17.60 6.39
CA GLU A 74 -2.98 19.00 6.52
C GLU A 74 -1.84 19.88 7.04
N HIS A 75 -1.01 19.35 7.95
CA HIS A 75 0.17 20.04 8.42
C HIS A 75 1.17 20.25 7.29
N TYR A 76 1.48 19.20 6.51
CA TYR A 76 2.30 19.34 5.31
C TYR A 76 1.77 20.41 4.35
N ARG A 77 0.45 20.44 4.08
CA ARG A 77 -0.16 21.46 3.21
C ARG A 77 0.05 22.90 3.71
N LYS A 78 0.19 23.10 5.03
CA LYS A 78 0.40 24.41 5.65
C LYS A 78 1.88 24.81 5.71
N THR A 79 2.78 23.85 5.90
CA THR A 79 4.19 24.12 6.19
C THR A 79 5.15 23.78 5.05
N GLY A 80 4.78 22.82 4.20
CA GLY A 80 5.65 22.26 3.16
C GLY A 80 6.70 21.28 3.69
N TYR A 81 6.61 20.84 4.95
CA TYR A 81 7.60 19.95 5.57
C TYR A 81 7.45 18.50 5.08
N PRO A 82 8.39 17.99 4.26
CA PRO A 82 8.10 16.89 3.33
C PRO A 82 8.05 15.51 3.98
N LEU A 83 8.87 15.25 5.01
CA LEU A 83 9.09 13.91 5.54
C LEU A 83 8.43 13.71 6.90
N ALA A 84 7.75 12.57 7.05
CA ALA A 84 7.24 12.12 8.34
C ALA A 84 7.47 10.62 8.53
N VAL A 85 7.78 10.22 9.77
CA VAL A 85 7.97 8.80 10.15
C VAL A 85 6.81 8.32 11.01
N LYS A 86 6.33 7.09 10.76
CA LYS A 86 5.30 6.45 11.58
C LYS A 86 5.89 5.93 12.88
N LEU A 87 5.52 6.55 13.99
CA LEU A 87 6.17 6.38 15.30
C LEU A 87 6.20 4.91 15.78
N GLY A 88 5.11 4.17 15.60
CA GLY A 88 5.02 2.78 16.05
C GLY A 88 5.85 1.79 15.23
N THR A 89 6.42 2.20 14.09
CA THR A 89 7.16 1.31 13.18
C THR A 89 8.67 1.36 13.36
N ILE A 90 9.17 2.30 14.18
CA ILE A 90 10.59 2.54 14.37
C ILE A 90 11.23 1.35 15.09
N THR A 91 12.31 0.83 14.51
CA THR A 91 13.09 -0.29 15.06
C THR A 91 14.37 0.19 15.74
N ALA A 92 14.97 -0.67 16.55
CA ALA A 92 16.25 -0.39 17.22
C ALA A 92 17.42 -0.17 16.25
N GLU A 93 17.29 -0.60 15.00
CA GLU A 93 18.27 -0.39 13.92
C GLU A 93 18.17 1.01 13.30
N GLY A 94 17.22 1.85 13.74
CA GLY A 94 17.00 3.17 13.17
C GLY A 94 16.24 3.14 11.84
N LYS A 95 15.53 2.05 11.55
CA LYS A 95 14.62 1.93 10.41
C LYS A 95 13.19 2.19 10.85
N GLY A 96 12.36 2.64 9.92
CA GLY A 96 10.93 2.88 10.16
C GLY A 96 10.21 3.18 8.86
N ASP A 97 8.89 3.23 8.91
CA ASP A 97 8.08 3.67 7.78
C ASP A 97 8.14 5.18 7.66
N VAL A 98 8.87 5.66 6.65
CA VAL A 98 8.96 7.08 6.30
C VAL A 98 8.10 7.34 5.08
N TYR A 99 7.30 8.40 5.17
CA TYR A 99 6.45 8.86 4.09
C TYR A 99 6.89 10.25 3.64
N SER A 100 6.99 10.43 2.33
CA SER A 100 7.25 11.73 1.71
C SER A 100 5.96 12.28 1.14
N TYR A 101 5.48 13.38 1.69
CA TYR A 101 4.32 14.09 1.15
C TYR A 101 4.62 14.82 -0.16
N ALA A 102 5.89 15.13 -0.43
CA ALA A 102 6.30 15.78 -1.67
C ALA A 102 6.33 14.77 -2.84
N GLU A 103 6.73 13.52 -2.55
CA GLU A 103 6.77 12.42 -3.51
C GLU A 103 5.46 11.60 -3.54
N ASP A 104 4.56 11.86 -2.58
CA ASP A 104 3.31 11.13 -2.31
C ASP A 104 3.51 9.60 -2.12
N ASP A 105 4.68 9.19 -1.63
CA ASP A 105 5.09 7.78 -1.55
C ASP A 105 5.84 7.42 -0.26
N MET A 106 5.90 6.12 0.03
CA MET A 106 6.74 5.52 1.06
C MET A 106 8.19 5.51 0.59
N VAL A 107 9.07 6.16 1.35
CA VAL A 107 10.46 6.39 0.97
C VAL A 107 11.41 5.78 1.99
N GLU A 108 12.66 5.60 1.58
CA GLU A 108 13.78 5.32 2.49
C GLU A 108 14.44 6.64 2.93
N ASP A 109 14.71 6.76 4.22
CA ASP A 109 15.55 7.81 4.79
C ASP A 109 16.78 7.17 5.43
N PRO A 110 17.94 7.17 4.74
CA PRO A 110 19.19 6.61 5.27
C PRO A 110 19.67 7.29 6.56
N TYR A 111 19.20 8.52 6.83
CA TYR A 111 19.61 9.35 7.97
C TYR A 111 18.55 9.39 9.07
N LEU A 112 17.55 8.50 9.02
CA LEU A 112 16.42 8.51 9.96
C LEU A 112 16.87 8.50 11.42
N ALA A 113 17.89 7.71 11.77
CA ALA A 113 18.43 7.68 13.12
C ALA A 113 19.00 9.04 13.58
N GLU A 114 19.65 9.76 12.67
CA GLU A 114 20.18 11.11 12.94
C GLU A 114 19.05 12.13 13.06
N HIS A 115 18.06 12.08 12.16
CA HIS A 115 16.88 12.94 12.21
C HIS A 115 16.06 12.74 13.50
N LEU A 116 15.93 11.51 13.97
CA LEU A 116 15.24 11.19 15.23
C LEU A 116 16.03 11.68 16.45
N LYS A 117 17.37 11.60 16.40
CA LYS A 117 18.25 12.05 17.48
C LYS A 117 18.11 13.56 17.75
N HIS A 118 17.85 14.38 16.73
CA HIS A 118 17.55 15.82 16.89
C HIS A 118 16.45 16.08 17.92
N PHE A 119 15.38 15.29 17.83
CA PHE A 119 14.23 15.35 18.74
C PHE A 119 14.44 14.63 20.08
N GLY A 120 15.64 14.11 20.33
CA GLY A 120 16.00 13.39 21.56
C GLY A 120 15.55 11.94 21.58
N ILE A 121 15.13 11.37 20.44
CA ILE A 121 14.73 9.97 20.36
C ILE A 121 15.98 9.10 20.18
N ASN A 122 16.25 8.24 21.15
CA ASN A 122 17.27 7.20 21.01
C ASN A 122 16.62 5.92 20.46
N VAL A 123 16.85 5.64 19.18
CA VAL A 123 16.25 4.49 18.47
C VAL A 123 16.55 3.15 19.16
N GLN A 124 17.70 3.01 19.84
CA GLN A 124 18.06 1.77 20.55
C GLN A 124 17.13 1.42 21.71
N GLN A 125 16.37 2.40 22.22
CA GLN A 125 15.40 2.22 23.29
C GLN A 125 13.99 1.94 22.75
N LEU A 126 13.78 2.05 21.43
CA LEU A 126 12.50 1.81 20.80
C LEU A 126 12.35 0.35 20.39
N GLN A 127 11.12 -0.11 20.47
CA GLN A 127 10.68 -1.38 19.92
C GLN A 127 9.50 -1.10 18.99
N LYS A 128 9.43 -1.83 17.88
CA LYS A 128 8.31 -1.75 16.94
C LYS A 128 7.02 -2.16 17.68
N THR A 129 6.06 -1.23 17.80
CA THR A 129 4.79 -1.42 18.51
C THR A 129 3.57 -1.44 17.60
N GLU A 130 3.71 -0.95 16.37
CA GLU A 130 2.67 -0.97 15.34
C GLU A 130 3.13 -1.76 14.11
N LYS A 131 2.14 -2.29 13.37
CA LYS A 131 2.36 -2.87 12.06
C LYS A 131 2.84 -1.79 11.08
N SER A 132 3.85 -2.14 10.32
CA SER A 132 4.29 -1.38 9.16
C SER A 132 3.17 -1.30 8.11
N MET A 133 3.26 -0.32 7.22
CA MET A 133 2.33 -0.16 6.10
C MET A 133 2.31 -1.42 5.23
N VAL A 134 3.46 -2.00 4.93
CA VAL A 134 3.57 -3.25 4.16
C VAL A 134 2.90 -4.41 4.88
N GLU A 135 3.08 -4.55 6.20
CA GLU A 135 2.38 -5.60 6.96
C GLU A 135 0.87 -5.38 6.97
N LEU A 136 0.41 -4.13 7.04
CA LEU A 136 -1.01 -3.80 7.01
C LEU A 136 -1.62 -4.09 5.63
N GLU A 137 -0.90 -3.78 4.55
CA GLU A 137 -1.26 -4.13 3.17
C GLU A 137 -1.27 -5.64 2.95
N LEU A 138 -0.25 -6.35 3.43
CA LEU A 138 -0.20 -7.82 3.41
C LEU A 138 -1.35 -8.41 4.22
N GLU A 139 -1.69 -7.84 5.37
CA GLU A 139 -2.82 -8.28 6.17
C GLU A 139 -4.14 -8.01 5.47
N LEU A 140 -4.32 -6.86 4.82
CA LEU A 140 -5.50 -6.55 4.00
C LEU A 140 -5.62 -7.53 2.82
N ASN A 141 -4.51 -7.78 2.13
CA ASN A 141 -4.38 -8.77 1.07
C ASN A 141 -4.49 -10.22 1.57
N ARG A 142 -4.27 -10.50 2.86
CA ARG A 142 -4.51 -11.81 3.49
C ARG A 142 -5.91 -11.91 4.07
N ARG A 143 -6.56 -10.79 4.41
CA ARG A 143 -7.98 -10.70 4.72
C ARG A 143 -8.85 -11.01 3.50
N THR A 144 -8.22 -11.20 2.34
CA THR A 144 -8.62 -12.15 1.27
C THR A 144 -9.03 -13.54 1.78
N GLY A 145 -8.78 -13.91 3.04
CA GLY A 145 -9.42 -15.04 3.71
C GLY A 145 -10.96 -14.99 3.72
N GLU A 146 -11.57 -13.80 3.68
CA GLU A 146 -13.01 -13.66 3.43
C GLU A 146 -13.38 -14.09 2.00
N TRP A 147 -12.47 -13.91 1.04
CA TRP A 147 -12.62 -14.42 -0.33
C TRP A 147 -12.32 -15.91 -0.44
N ASN A 148 -11.46 -16.49 0.41
CA ASN A 148 -11.26 -17.95 0.46
C ASN A 148 -12.55 -18.70 0.83
N THR A 149 -13.37 -18.11 1.71
CA THR A 149 -14.70 -18.63 2.05
C THR A 149 -15.66 -18.53 0.84
N LEU A 150 -15.55 -17.47 0.03
CA LEU A 150 -16.32 -17.27 -1.22
C LEU A 150 -15.83 -18.13 -2.40
N GLN A 151 -14.53 -18.45 -2.45
CA GLN A 151 -13.87 -19.21 -3.52
C GLN A 151 -13.77 -20.70 -3.20
N GLU A 152 -14.27 -21.16 -2.05
CA GLU A 152 -14.20 -22.56 -1.63
C GLU A 152 -12.76 -23.11 -1.68
N SER A 153 -11.77 -22.26 -1.43
CA SER A 153 -10.35 -22.61 -1.55
C SER A 153 -9.96 -23.53 -0.38
N GLY A 154 -9.73 -24.82 -0.68
CA GLY A 154 -9.48 -25.87 0.32
C GLY A 154 -10.46 -27.05 0.24
N THR A 155 -11.54 -26.90 -0.52
CA THR A 155 -12.40 -28.02 -0.93
C THR A 155 -11.96 -28.56 -2.29
N GLU A 156 -11.95 -29.89 -2.45
CA GLU A 156 -11.80 -30.52 -3.76
C GLU A 156 -13.03 -30.20 -4.61
N LEU A 157 -12.93 -29.18 -5.45
CA LEU A 157 -13.97 -28.85 -6.43
C LEU A 157 -13.94 -29.87 -7.57
N ARG A 158 -15.12 -30.25 -8.06
CA ARG A 158 -15.24 -31.11 -9.24
C ARG A 158 -14.82 -30.32 -10.49
N PRO A 159 -13.80 -30.75 -11.25
CA PRO A 159 -13.45 -30.13 -12.51
C PRO A 159 -14.62 -30.20 -13.50
N LEU A 160 -14.89 -29.09 -14.18
CA LEU A 160 -15.92 -28.98 -15.21
C LEU A 160 -15.30 -28.73 -16.59
N HIS A 161 -15.93 -29.28 -17.62
CA HIS A 161 -15.53 -29.12 -19.01
C HIS A 161 -16.77 -28.99 -19.89
N GLY A 162 -16.66 -28.24 -20.99
CA GLY A 162 -17.74 -28.08 -21.98
C GLY A 162 -17.88 -26.65 -22.50
N PRO A 163 -18.87 -26.42 -23.39
CA PRO A 163 -19.18 -25.08 -23.89
C PRO A 163 -19.44 -24.10 -22.75
N ALA A 164 -18.87 -22.89 -22.85
CA ALA A 164 -18.94 -21.85 -21.82
C ALA A 164 -18.31 -22.20 -20.45
N LEU A 165 -17.52 -23.28 -20.37
CA LEU A 165 -16.78 -23.71 -19.16
C LEU A 165 -15.27 -23.79 -19.43
N THR A 166 -14.78 -22.98 -20.37
CA THR A 166 -13.36 -22.95 -20.76
C THR A 166 -12.60 -21.99 -19.87
N GLY A 167 -11.61 -22.48 -19.13
CA GLY A 167 -10.70 -21.63 -18.35
C GLY A 167 -9.81 -20.77 -19.24
N LEU A 168 -9.43 -19.58 -18.75
CA LEU A 168 -8.51 -18.67 -19.45
C LEU A 168 -7.16 -18.70 -18.75
N ASN A 169 -6.09 -18.92 -19.53
CA ASN A 169 -4.72 -18.89 -19.01
C ASN A 169 -4.35 -17.48 -18.56
N ASN A 170 -3.61 -17.38 -17.46
CA ASN A 170 -3.06 -16.10 -17.01
C ASN A 170 -1.79 -15.78 -17.83
N LEU A 171 -1.73 -14.58 -18.40
CA LEU A 171 -0.62 -14.11 -19.24
C LEU A 171 0.34 -13.16 -18.50
N GLY A 172 0.32 -13.17 -17.17
CA GLY A 172 1.00 -12.20 -16.31
C GLY A 172 0.06 -11.05 -15.96
N ASN A 173 -0.36 -10.97 -14.69
CA ASN A 173 -1.31 -9.95 -14.18
C ASN A 173 -2.66 -9.87 -14.91
N SER A 174 -3.04 -10.83 -15.77
CA SER A 174 -4.26 -10.76 -16.58
C SER A 174 -5.53 -11.32 -15.91
N CYS A 175 -5.47 -11.64 -14.61
CA CYS A 175 -6.58 -12.26 -13.89
C CYS A 175 -7.86 -11.40 -13.90
N TYR A 176 -7.71 -10.07 -13.81
CA TYR A 176 -8.84 -9.14 -13.87
C TYR A 176 -9.57 -9.21 -15.22
N ILE A 177 -8.81 -9.31 -16.33
CA ILE A 177 -9.38 -9.47 -17.68
C ILE A 177 -10.10 -10.81 -17.77
N ASN A 178 -9.46 -11.89 -17.31
CA ASN A 178 -10.04 -13.23 -17.37
C ASN A 178 -11.40 -13.27 -16.65
N SER A 179 -11.50 -12.65 -15.47
CA SER A 179 -12.76 -12.56 -14.73
C SER A 179 -13.85 -11.79 -15.48
N VAL A 180 -13.51 -10.60 -16.03
CA VAL A 180 -14.48 -9.77 -16.77
C VAL A 180 -14.96 -10.48 -18.04
N VAL A 181 -14.05 -11.08 -18.80
CA VAL A 181 -14.38 -11.79 -20.05
C VAL A 181 -15.29 -12.98 -19.80
N GLN A 182 -15.04 -13.78 -18.75
CA GLN A 182 -15.91 -14.90 -18.36
C GLN A 182 -17.34 -14.45 -18.06
N VAL A 183 -17.52 -13.29 -17.41
CA VAL A 183 -18.84 -12.73 -17.12
C VAL A 183 -19.51 -12.23 -18.41
N LEU A 184 -18.77 -11.50 -19.26
CA LEU A 184 -19.31 -10.95 -20.51
C LEU A 184 -19.86 -12.05 -21.42
N PHE A 185 -19.11 -13.14 -21.62
CA PHE A 185 -19.55 -14.27 -22.44
C PHE A 185 -20.64 -15.15 -21.80
N ARG A 186 -21.10 -14.80 -20.59
CA ARG A 186 -22.30 -15.38 -19.98
C ARG A 186 -23.56 -14.57 -20.27
N MET A 187 -23.43 -13.34 -20.77
CA MET A 187 -24.55 -12.49 -21.14
C MET A 187 -25.08 -12.88 -22.54
N PRO A 188 -26.39 -13.22 -22.67
CA PRO A 188 -26.95 -13.63 -23.95
C PRO A 188 -26.75 -12.62 -25.08
N ASP A 189 -26.87 -11.32 -24.78
CA ASP A 189 -26.71 -10.24 -25.76
C ASP A 189 -25.28 -10.17 -26.32
N PHE A 190 -24.28 -10.40 -25.46
CA PHE A 190 -22.88 -10.41 -25.85
C PHE A 190 -22.56 -11.63 -26.73
N VAL A 191 -23.10 -12.80 -26.35
CA VAL A 191 -22.97 -14.04 -27.12
C VAL A 191 -23.62 -13.91 -28.50
N ARG A 192 -24.84 -13.36 -28.58
CA ARG A 192 -25.52 -13.11 -29.87
C ARG A 192 -24.68 -12.22 -30.78
N ARG A 193 -24.12 -11.13 -30.23
CA ARG A 193 -23.38 -10.15 -31.03
C ARG A 193 -22.03 -10.68 -31.53
N TYR A 194 -21.28 -11.37 -30.67
CA TYR A 194 -19.86 -11.69 -30.92
C TYR A 194 -19.57 -13.17 -31.19
N VAL A 195 -20.46 -14.09 -30.81
CA VAL A 195 -20.31 -15.53 -31.06
C VAL A 195 -21.22 -15.97 -32.20
N GLU A 196 -22.52 -15.72 -32.09
CA GLU A 196 -23.48 -16.09 -33.15
C GLU A 196 -23.30 -15.20 -34.40
N GLY A 197 -22.98 -13.92 -34.20
CA GLY A 197 -22.62 -12.97 -35.25
C GLY A 197 -21.19 -13.09 -35.80
N ALA A 198 -20.39 -14.05 -35.32
CA ALA A 198 -18.99 -14.21 -35.76
C ALA A 198 -18.82 -14.39 -37.28
N PRO A 199 -19.68 -15.13 -38.01
CA PRO A 199 -19.53 -15.28 -39.47
C PRO A 199 -19.62 -13.95 -40.22
N GLU A 200 -20.50 -13.05 -39.81
CA GLU A 200 -20.65 -11.72 -40.41
C GLU A 200 -19.47 -10.81 -40.06
N ILE A 201 -18.97 -10.89 -38.82
CA ILE A 201 -17.77 -10.16 -38.40
C ILE A 201 -16.57 -10.60 -39.27
N PHE A 202 -16.36 -11.90 -39.42
CA PHE A 202 -15.23 -12.41 -40.20
C PHE A 202 -15.34 -12.13 -41.69
N SER A 203 -16.55 -11.99 -42.26
CA SER A 203 -16.71 -11.63 -43.66
C SER A 203 -16.62 -10.13 -43.95
N THR A 204 -16.79 -9.28 -42.93
CA THR A 204 -16.85 -7.82 -43.08
C THR A 204 -15.49 -7.14 -42.89
N PHE A 205 -14.60 -7.72 -42.07
CA PHE A 205 -13.33 -7.12 -41.69
C PHE A 205 -12.13 -7.78 -42.40
N PRO A 206 -10.99 -7.08 -42.52
CA PRO A 206 -9.83 -7.56 -43.28
C PRO A 206 -9.24 -8.87 -42.74
N GLU A 207 -8.56 -9.62 -43.62
CA GLU A 207 -7.90 -10.89 -43.28
C GLU A 207 -6.82 -10.76 -42.21
N ASP A 208 -6.18 -9.59 -42.11
CA ASP A 208 -5.33 -9.23 -40.97
C ASP A 208 -6.07 -8.20 -40.09
N PRO A 209 -6.78 -8.65 -39.04
CA PRO A 209 -7.50 -7.74 -38.15
C PRO A 209 -6.58 -6.96 -37.20
N ALA A 210 -5.26 -7.26 -37.19
CA ALA A 210 -4.30 -6.66 -36.28
C ALA A 210 -3.32 -5.68 -36.95
N ASN A 211 -3.16 -5.74 -38.29
CA ASN A 211 -2.24 -4.88 -39.04
C ASN A 211 -2.92 -4.13 -40.20
#